data_AF-A0A1G3R509-F1
#
_entry.id   AF-A0A1G3R509-F1
#
_cell.length_a   1.000
_cell.length_b   1.000
_cell.length_c   1.000
_cell.angle_alpha   90.00
_cell.angle_beta   90.00
_cell.angle_gamma   90.00
#
_symmetry.space_group_name_H-M   'P 1'
#
loop_
_entity.id
_entity.type
_entity.pdbx_description
1 polymer ?
#
loop_
_entity_poly.entity_id
_entity_poly.type
_entity_poly.pdbx_seq_one_letter_code
_entity_poly.pdbx_strand_id
1 'polypeptide(L)'
;AVAATLRDGGLAVDVMPIRKVRAMDGCRMVVLGAPLYMFHWHRDAKGFLARHRKAIEKLPVAVFALGPFFQNDEKECREARRQLDSELAQFPWFAPCACEVFGGRFDPTKIHFPLRSFLKKMPATDFRDWDAIRAWAGGLAGKE
;
A
#
# COMPACT_ATOMS: atom_id res chain seq x y z
N ALA A 1 -5.88 10.88 1.39
CA ALA A 1 -6.24 10.75 -0.03
C ALA A 1 -7.21 9.59 -0.21
N VAL A 2 -6.76 8.34 -0.30
CA VAL A 2 -7.64 7.16 -0.50
C VAL A 2 -8.93 7.19 0.33
N ALA A 3 -8.82 7.18 1.67
CA ALA A 3 -9.99 7.16 2.55
C ALA A 3 -10.87 8.42 2.43
N ALA A 4 -10.27 9.58 2.15
CA ALA A 4 -11.04 10.82 1.95
C ALA A 4 -11.85 10.71 0.65
N THR A 5 -11.23 10.29 -0.45
CA THR A 5 -11.90 10.11 -1.74
C THR A 5 -13.06 9.12 -1.68
N LEU A 6 -12.89 8.00 -0.98
CA LEU A 6 -13.97 7.03 -0.80
C LEU A 6 -15.12 7.61 0.03
N ARG A 7 -14.82 8.41 1.06
CA ARG A 7 -15.85 9.11 1.86
C ARG A 7 -16.57 10.19 1.07
N ASP A 8 -15.84 10.94 0.23
CA ASP A 8 -16.43 11.93 -0.67
C ASP A 8 -17.38 11.26 -1.68
N GLY A 9 -17.10 10.01 -2.04
CA GLY A 9 -18.00 9.15 -2.82
C GLY A 9 -19.18 8.55 -2.02
N GLY A 10 -19.38 8.95 -0.76
CA GLY A 10 -20.49 8.51 0.09
C GLY A 10 -20.27 7.21 0.86
N LEU A 11 -19.07 6.63 0.83
CA LEU A 11 -18.78 5.38 1.53
C LEU A 11 -18.38 5.63 3.00
N ALA A 12 -18.85 4.76 3.90
CA ALA A 12 -18.31 4.68 5.25
C ALA A 12 -16.91 4.03 5.21
N VAL A 13 -15.89 4.72 5.72
CA VAL A 13 -14.50 4.25 5.69
C VAL A 13 -13.86 4.41 7.06
N ASP A 14 -13.35 3.31 7.60
CA ASP A 14 -12.51 3.28 8.79
C ASP A 14 -11.03 3.15 8.41
N VAL A 15 -10.18 3.96 9.04
CA VAL A 15 -8.74 3.93 8.82
C VAL A 15 -8.05 3.47 10.08
N MET A 16 -7.35 2.34 10.00
CA MET A 16 -6.67 1.74 11.14
C MET A 16 -5.26 1.30 10.75
N PRO A 17 -4.26 1.47 11.66
CA PRO A 17 -2.98 0.81 11.49
C PRO A 17 -3.19 -0.71 11.40
N ILE A 18 -2.54 -1.37 10.44
CA ILE A 18 -2.67 -2.82 10.18
C ILE A 18 -2.58 -3.66 11.47
N ARG A 19 -1.65 -3.31 12.36
CA ARG A 19 -1.43 -4.01 13.64
C ARG A 19 -2.62 -3.95 14.61
N LYS A 20 -3.49 -2.95 14.49
CA LYS A 20 -4.65 -2.75 15.36
C LYS A 20 -5.92 -3.43 14.84
N VAL A 21 -5.91 -3.94 13.61
CA VAL A 21 -7.07 -4.62 13.01
C VAL A 21 -7.21 -6.02 13.62
N ARG A 22 -8.32 -6.24 14.34
CA ARG A 22 -8.65 -7.52 14.99
C ARG A 22 -9.76 -8.28 14.28
N ALA A 23 -10.68 -7.59 13.64
CA ALA A 23 -11.79 -8.14 12.88
C ALA A 23 -12.15 -7.16 11.74
N MET A 24 -12.90 -7.67 10.77
CA MET A 24 -13.38 -6.91 9.58
C MET A 24 -14.86 -7.19 9.33
N ASP A 25 -15.61 -7.50 10.39
CA ASP A 25 -17.02 -7.84 10.31
C ASP A 25 -17.82 -6.60 9.83
N GLY A 26 -18.69 -6.80 8.84
CA GLY A 26 -19.48 -5.72 8.24
C GLY A 26 -18.75 -4.89 7.18
N CYS A 27 -17.45 -5.10 6.96
CA CYS A 27 -16.73 -4.49 5.84
C CYS A 27 -17.14 -5.16 4.53
N ARG A 28 -17.42 -4.35 3.50
CA ARG A 28 -17.66 -4.83 2.13
C ARG A 28 -16.38 -5.00 1.32
N MET A 29 -15.34 -4.23 1.67
CA MET A 29 -14.05 -4.22 0.98
C MET A 29 -12.94 -3.88 1.96
N VAL A 30 -11.73 -4.34 1.68
CA VAL A 30 -10.52 -3.92 2.38
C VAL A 30 -9.59 -3.20 1.40
N VAL A 31 -9.05 -2.05 1.81
CA VAL A 31 -7.95 -1.39 1.09
C VAL A 31 -6.68 -1.48 1.95
N LEU A 32 -5.73 -2.30 1.50
CA LEU A 32 -4.48 -2.60 2.21
C LEU A 32 -3.33 -1.75 1.66
N GLY A 33 -2.92 -0.75 2.43
CA GLY A 33 -1.79 0.12 2.11
C GLY A 33 -0.52 -0.26 2.86
N ALA A 34 0.56 -0.56 2.16
CA ALA A 34 1.85 -0.84 2.82
C ALA A 34 3.06 -0.49 1.93
N PRO A 35 4.12 0.13 2.48
CA PRO A 35 5.28 0.53 1.70
C PRO A 35 6.09 -0.68 1.21
N LEU A 36 6.82 -0.48 0.11
CA LEU A 36 7.95 -1.32 -0.26
C LEU A 36 9.19 -0.76 0.42
N TYR A 37 9.82 -1.56 1.29
CA TYR A 37 11.05 -1.20 1.96
C TYR A 37 12.17 -2.12 1.50
N MET A 38 13.24 -1.55 0.92
CA MET A 38 14.35 -2.32 0.33
C MET A 38 13.82 -3.46 -0.55
N PHE A 39 12.90 -3.14 -1.47
CA PHE A 39 12.28 -4.09 -2.41
C PHE A 39 11.36 -5.15 -1.78
N HIS A 40 11.16 -5.13 -0.47
CA HIS A 40 10.26 -6.05 0.22
C HIS A 40 8.98 -5.36 0.65
N TRP A 41 7.85 -6.06 0.46
CA TRP A 41 6.59 -5.59 0.98
C TRP A 41 6.58 -5.66 2.51
N HIS A 42 6.03 -4.63 3.15
CA HIS A 42 6.14 -4.45 4.58
C HIS A 42 5.65 -5.68 5.36
N ARG A 43 6.46 -6.14 6.33
CA ARG A 43 6.19 -7.37 7.10
C ARG A 43 4.82 -7.41 7.76
N ASP A 44 4.29 -6.26 8.16
CA ASP A 44 2.97 -6.19 8.82
C ASP A 44 1.84 -6.50 7.84
N ALA A 45 1.99 -6.16 6.56
CA ALA A 45 1.00 -6.50 5.54
C ALA A 45 0.99 -8.01 5.27
N LYS A 46 2.18 -8.62 5.14
CA LYS A 46 2.33 -10.08 5.05
C LYS A 46 1.74 -10.80 6.28
N GLY A 47 2.06 -10.31 7.47
CA GLY A 47 1.51 -10.85 8.72
C GLY A 47 -0.01 -10.68 8.83
N PHE A 48 -0.56 -9.61 8.26
CA PHE A 48 -1.99 -9.38 8.20
C PHE A 48 -2.69 -10.39 7.28
N LEU A 49 -2.14 -10.63 6.07
CA LEU A 49 -2.65 -11.67 5.18
C LEU A 49 -2.64 -13.05 5.84
N ALA A 50 -1.54 -13.40 6.50
CA ALA A 50 -1.41 -14.69 7.20
C ALA A 50 -2.42 -14.84 8.35
N ARG A 51 -2.64 -13.77 9.14
CA ARG A 51 -3.54 -13.80 10.31
C ARG A 51 -5.02 -13.82 9.93
N HIS A 52 -5.39 -13.07 8.90
CA HIS A 52 -6.79 -12.79 8.56
C HIS A 52 -7.29 -13.50 7.30
N ARG A 53 -6.54 -14.51 6.82
CA ARG A 53 -6.84 -15.28 5.61
C ARG A 53 -8.33 -15.60 5.41
N LYS A 54 -8.97 -16.23 6.39
CA LYS A 54 -10.38 -16.65 6.30
C LYS A 54 -11.37 -15.51 6.04
N ALA A 55 -11.07 -14.31 6.51
CA ALA A 55 -11.90 -13.13 6.29
C ALA A 55 -11.57 -12.47 4.95
N ILE A 56 -10.28 -12.41 4.60
CA ILE A 56 -9.80 -11.85 3.34
C ILE A 56 -10.29 -12.66 2.13
N GLU A 57 -10.31 -13.99 2.20
CA GLU A 57 -10.81 -14.85 1.13
C GLU A 57 -12.30 -14.62 0.80
N LYS A 58 -13.05 -13.94 1.67
CA LYS A 58 -14.48 -13.66 1.50
C LYS A 58 -14.78 -12.22 1.06
N LEU A 59 -13.75 -11.38 0.94
CA LEU A 59 -13.93 -9.95 0.69
C LEU A 59 -13.06 -9.50 -0.49
N PRO A 60 -13.55 -8.61 -1.36
CA PRO A 60 -12.69 -7.93 -2.31
C PRO A 60 -11.65 -7.11 -1.55
N VAL A 61 -10.38 -7.29 -1.96
CA VAL A 61 -9.26 -6.54 -1.39
C VAL A 61 -8.52 -5.79 -2.48
N ALA A 62 -8.35 -4.49 -2.28
CA ALA A 62 -7.45 -3.67 -3.06
C ALA A 62 -6.13 -3.49 -2.29
N VAL A 63 -5.01 -3.54 -2.99
CA VAL A 63 -3.68 -3.31 -2.43
C VAL A 63 -3.09 -2.06 -3.06
N PHE A 64 -2.46 -1.22 -2.26
CA PHE A 64 -1.52 -0.26 -2.78
C PHE A 64 -0.20 -0.28 -2.02
N ALA A 65 0.88 -0.02 -2.74
CA ALA A 65 2.19 0.17 -2.15
C ALA A 65 2.77 1.54 -2.47
N LEU A 66 3.66 2.00 -1.59
CA LEU A 66 4.44 3.22 -1.80
C LEU A 66 5.90 2.83 -2.07
N GLY A 67 6.45 3.33 -3.17
CA GLY A 67 7.81 3.13 -3.65
C GLY A 67 7.85 3.20 -5.18
N PRO A 68 8.94 3.62 -5.83
CA PRO A 68 10.25 4.07 -5.34
C PRO A 68 10.25 5.50 -4.73
N PHE A 69 11.28 5.86 -3.96
CA PHE A 69 11.44 7.21 -3.39
C PHE A 69 12.75 7.92 -3.78
N PHE A 70 13.68 7.21 -4.41
CA PHE A 70 14.95 7.78 -4.87
C PHE A 70 14.82 8.37 -6.29
N GLN A 71 14.16 7.64 -7.17
CA GLN A 71 13.85 8.02 -8.54
C GLN A 71 12.44 7.55 -8.82
N ASN A 72 11.61 8.40 -9.43
CA ASN A 72 10.25 8.06 -9.82
C ASN A 72 10.14 8.00 -11.35
N ASP A 73 11.08 7.29 -11.97
CA ASP A 73 11.01 7.00 -13.39
C ASP A 73 10.19 5.74 -13.65
N GLU A 74 9.78 5.58 -14.90
CA GLU A 74 8.90 4.49 -15.33
C GLU A 74 9.53 3.11 -15.12
N LYS A 75 10.87 2.99 -15.17
CA LYS A 75 11.57 1.73 -14.96
C LYS A 75 11.52 1.32 -13.48
N GLU A 76 11.81 2.25 -12.58
CA GLU A 76 11.76 2.01 -11.14
C GLU A 76 10.33 1.73 -10.66
N CYS A 77 9.33 2.43 -11.20
CA CYS A 77 7.92 2.14 -10.92
C CYS A 77 7.51 0.73 -11.40
N ARG A 78 7.93 0.33 -12.61
CA ARG A 78 7.71 -1.04 -13.12
C ARG A 78 8.38 -2.10 -12.25
N GLU A 79 9.58 -1.83 -11.80
CA GLU A 79 10.34 -2.76 -10.96
C GLU A 79 9.70 -2.90 -9.57
N ALA A 80 9.29 -1.78 -8.95
CA ALA A 80 8.53 -1.80 -7.71
C ALA A 80 7.20 -2.57 -7.85
N ARG A 81 6.53 -2.44 -9.00
CA ARG A 81 5.33 -3.24 -9.32
C ARG A 81 5.63 -4.73 -9.38
N ARG A 82 6.68 -5.14 -10.12
CA ARG A 82 7.10 -6.55 -10.20
C ARG A 82 7.44 -7.13 -8.84
N GLN A 83 8.06 -6.35 -7.97
CA GLN A 83 8.41 -6.77 -6.61
C GLN A 83 7.16 -6.97 -5.75
N LEU A 84 6.20 -6.04 -5.82
CA LEU A 84 4.92 -6.24 -5.14
C LEU A 84 4.22 -7.51 -5.66
N ASP A 85 4.16 -7.70 -6.98
CA ASP A 85 3.54 -8.88 -7.58
C ASP A 85 4.24 -10.18 -7.13
N SER A 86 5.58 -10.19 -7.05
CA SER A 86 6.36 -11.32 -6.55
C SER A 86 6.13 -11.62 -5.06
N GLU A 87 6.00 -10.59 -4.23
CA GLU A 87 5.66 -10.74 -2.81
C GLU A 87 4.23 -11.24 -2.61
N LEU A 88 3.29 -10.78 -3.43
CA LEU A 88 1.90 -11.26 -3.42
C LEU A 88 1.78 -12.70 -3.92
N ALA A 89 2.61 -13.12 -4.88
CA ALA A 89 2.64 -14.50 -5.39
C ALA A 89 2.98 -15.55 -4.32
N GLN A 90 3.59 -15.15 -3.20
CA GLN A 90 3.81 -16.01 -2.03
C GLN A 90 2.49 -16.38 -1.31
N PHE A 91 1.39 -15.70 -1.64
CA PHE A 91 0.05 -15.92 -1.12
C PHE A 91 -0.88 -16.34 -2.27
N PRO A 92 -0.76 -17.58 -2.80
CA PRO A 92 -1.51 -17.99 -4.00
C PRO A 92 -3.04 -18.02 -3.82
N TRP A 93 -3.51 -18.01 -2.57
CA TRP A 93 -4.93 -17.90 -2.21
C TRP A 93 -5.46 -16.46 -2.23
N PHE A 94 -4.57 -15.47 -2.30
CA PHE A 94 -4.91 -14.05 -2.22
C PHE A 94 -4.91 -13.42 -3.62
N ALA A 95 -6.10 -13.09 -4.11
CA ALA A 95 -6.31 -12.46 -5.41
C ALA A 95 -6.91 -11.04 -5.21
N PRO A 96 -6.08 -9.99 -5.09
CA PRO A 96 -6.57 -8.63 -4.96
C PRO A 96 -7.29 -8.16 -6.23
N CYS A 97 -8.42 -7.47 -6.09
CA CYS A 97 -9.21 -6.94 -7.21
C CYS A 97 -8.60 -5.69 -7.86
N ALA A 98 -7.63 -5.07 -7.17
CA ALA A 98 -6.83 -3.97 -7.65
C ALA A 98 -5.48 -3.97 -6.93
N CYS A 99 -4.40 -3.75 -7.67
CA CYS A 99 -3.07 -3.51 -7.14
C CYS A 99 -2.50 -2.25 -7.80
N GLU A 100 -1.93 -1.36 -7.00
CA GLU A 100 -1.22 -0.20 -7.52
C GLU A 100 0.03 0.15 -6.71
N VAL A 101 1.02 0.73 -7.39
CA VAL A 101 2.24 1.23 -6.78
C VAL A 101 2.35 2.73 -7.06
N PHE A 102 2.41 3.53 -6.01
CA PHE A 102 2.59 4.99 -6.12
C PHE A 102 3.99 5.40 -5.68
N GLY A 103 4.44 6.56 -6.17
CA GLY A 103 5.70 7.16 -5.74
C GLY A 103 5.79 7.31 -4.22
N GLY A 104 6.96 7.03 -3.67
CA GLY A 104 7.24 7.11 -2.24
C GLY A 104 7.56 8.51 -1.76
N ARG A 105 7.47 8.71 -0.45
CA ARG A 105 8.01 9.88 0.24
C ARG A 105 9.21 9.47 1.09
N PHE A 106 10.29 10.22 0.96
CA PHE A 106 11.48 10.07 1.77
C PHE A 106 11.67 11.28 2.67
N ASP A 107 11.88 11.01 3.95
CA ASP A 107 12.13 12.03 4.96
C ASP A 107 13.40 11.67 5.74
N PRO A 108 14.55 12.31 5.46
CA PRO A 108 15.83 11.97 6.07
C PRO A 108 15.85 12.18 7.59
N THR A 109 14.93 13.01 8.12
CA THR A 109 14.81 13.27 9.55
C THR A 109 14.18 12.09 10.32
N LYS A 110 13.46 11.21 9.62
CA LYS A 110 12.71 10.08 10.20
C LYS A 110 13.46 8.74 10.15
N ILE A 111 14.74 8.74 9.76
CA ILE A 111 15.54 7.52 9.61
C ILE A 111 16.16 7.10 10.94
N HIS A 112 15.78 5.91 11.41
CA HIS A 112 16.36 5.26 12.57
C HIS A 112 17.67 4.51 12.22
N PHE A 113 18.58 4.39 13.19
CA PHE A 113 19.90 3.74 13.05
C PHE A 113 19.75 2.23 12.71
N PRO A 114 20.60 1.60 11.86
CA PRO A 114 21.93 2.00 11.39
C PRO A 114 22.05 2.42 9.90
N LEU A 115 20.97 2.47 9.11
CA LEU A 115 21.00 2.87 7.69
C LEU A 115 21.37 4.36 7.42
N ARG A 116 21.90 5.06 8.43
CA ARG A 116 21.92 6.52 8.53
C ARG A 116 22.96 7.24 7.65
N SER A 117 24.11 6.65 7.36
CA SER A 117 25.24 7.46 6.85
C SER A 117 25.08 7.93 5.41
N PHE A 118 24.52 7.10 4.51
CA PHE A 118 24.27 7.47 3.11
C PHE A 118 22.90 8.13 2.95
N LEU A 119 21.85 7.56 3.55
CA LEU A 119 20.48 8.04 3.40
C LEU A 119 20.26 9.44 4.00
N LYS A 120 20.92 9.81 5.12
CA LYS A 120 20.77 11.15 5.71
C LYS A 120 21.28 12.28 4.81
N LYS A 121 22.21 12.00 3.89
CA LYS A 121 22.76 13.00 2.98
C LYS A 121 21.87 13.23 1.76
N MET A 122 20.86 12.39 1.55
CA MET A 122 19.92 12.57 0.46
C MET A 122 18.88 13.63 0.79
N PRO A 123 18.47 14.43 -0.20
CA PRO A 123 17.38 15.38 -0.02
C PRO A 123 16.08 14.64 0.30
N ALA A 124 15.20 15.31 1.04
CA ALA A 124 13.82 14.84 1.18
C ALA A 124 13.15 14.83 -0.20
N THR A 125 12.37 13.78 -0.48
CA THR A 125 11.61 13.67 -1.73
C THR A 125 10.17 13.31 -1.42
N ASP A 126 9.25 13.76 -2.26
CA ASP A 126 7.85 13.34 -2.21
C ASP A 126 7.37 13.15 -3.65
N PHE A 127 7.34 11.91 -4.11
CA PHE A 127 6.88 11.56 -5.45
C PHE A 127 5.43 11.07 -5.47
N ARG A 128 4.69 11.27 -4.38
CA ARG A 128 3.28 10.89 -4.32
C ARG A 128 2.48 11.80 -5.24
N ASP A 129 1.96 11.23 -6.31
CA ASP A 129 0.95 11.86 -7.14
C ASP A 129 -0.41 11.75 -6.45
N TRP A 130 -0.85 12.85 -5.84
CA TRP A 130 -2.10 12.89 -5.11
C TRP A 130 -3.33 12.75 -6.01
N ASP A 131 -3.25 13.19 -7.27
CA ASP A 131 -4.34 13.06 -8.22
C ASP A 131 -4.47 11.61 -8.70
N ALA A 132 -3.35 10.94 -9.00
CA ALA A 132 -3.35 9.51 -9.31
C ALA A 132 -3.90 8.67 -8.15
N ILE A 133 -3.51 8.97 -6.90
CA ILE A 133 -4.04 8.27 -5.71
C ILE A 133 -5.56 8.47 -5.58
N ARG A 134 -6.06 9.69 -5.81
CA ARG A 134 -7.50 9.98 -5.80
C ARG A 134 -8.23 9.24 -6.91
N ALA A 135 -7.72 9.30 -8.14
CA ALA A 135 -8.32 8.65 -9.30
C ALA A 135 -8.40 7.13 -9.10
N TRP A 136 -7.32 6.50 -8.64
CA TRP A 136 -7.31 5.07 -8.32
C TRP A 136 -8.32 4.72 -7.22
N ALA A 137 -8.37 5.50 -6.13
CA ALA A 137 -9.32 5.27 -5.05
C ALA A 137 -10.78 5.41 -5.51
N GLY A 138 -11.10 6.41 -6.34
CA GLY A 138 -12.43 6.57 -6.91
C GLY A 138 -12.87 5.38 -7.77
N GLY A 139 -11.92 4.75 -8.48
CA GLY A 139 -12.17 3.53 -9.25
C GLY A 139 -12.44 2.28 -8.43
N LEU A 140 -12.19 2.28 -7.11
CA LEU A 140 -12.46 1.13 -6.24
C LEU A 140 -13.95 1.00 -5.90
N ALA A 141 -14.69 2.11 -5.85
CA ALA A 141 -16.10 2.11 -5.45
C ALA A 141 -17.01 1.30 -6.39
N GLY A 142 -16.59 1.08 -7.65
CA GLY A 142 -17.32 0.26 -8.63
C GLY A 142 -16.84 -1.19 -8.72
N LYS A 143 -15.88 -1.61 -7.89
CA LYS A 143 -15.32 -2.96 -7.86
C LYS A 143 -15.90 -3.74 -6.67
N GLU A 144 -17.17 -4.14 -6.80
CA GLU A 144 -17.87 -5.03 -5.85
C GLU A 144 -17.71 -6.50 -6.24
#